data_AF-A0A1C5TAY3-F1
#
_entry.id   AF-A0A1C5TAY3-F1
#
_cell.length_a   1.000
_cell.length_b   1.000
_cell.length_c   1.000
_cell.angle_alpha   90.00
_cell.angle_beta   90.00
_cell.angle_gamma   90.00
#
_symmetry.space_group_name_H-M   'P 1'
#
loop_
_entity.id
_entity.type
_entity.pdbx_description
1 polymer ?
#
loop_
_entity_poly.entity_id
_entity_poly.type
_entity_poly.pdbx_seq_one_letter_code
_entity_poly.pdbx_strand_id
1 'polypeptide(L)'
;MKKGSAWALLPILVFLAVFIGSGIVFNSFYAMPAIVGFMIALIVAFLQNPKRRLSEKLASVTESMGNENVMVMCLVFVLAGAFSGSIKAAGGVDSTVNFGLSIMPPQIAVAGLFIIGCFISTAMGTSVGTIVALTPIAGGISEKTGIAGALCIGAVVSGAMFGDNLSMISDTTIAATRTQNCNMKDKFRENIRIVLPAAIITLILFLFLAGGDYQVKGGLDYNLFHILPYLVVLVGALSGLNVFLVLVIGTILAIISGVATGTIAPADIFMVIAKGPDGESGIMSMYDITVISIVVAGIIGLVKANGGLDFIMYFIKKHVRSAKGAQFGIAALSSLMDISTANNTIAIVMAGPIAKNISDEYRIPPRRTAALLDIFTSVWQGVIPYGAQLLYASAGAAAAGLALTPLDFLPYLFYPFLMGISALLFIAFSKAPQSDQRLNPADNQTEESTKNG
;
A
#
# COMPACT_ATOMS: atom_id res chain seq x y z
N MET A 1 -25.13 5.34 19.31
CA MET A 1 -23.67 5.18 19.14
C MET A 1 -23.01 5.17 20.50
N LYS A 2 -22.12 4.22 20.77
CA LYS A 2 -21.28 4.26 21.98
C LYS A 2 -20.24 5.38 21.83
N LYS A 3 -19.88 6.06 22.92
CA LYS A 3 -18.91 7.18 22.90
C LYS A 3 -17.48 6.73 22.61
N GLY A 4 -17.18 5.43 22.78
CA GLY A 4 -15.83 4.88 22.68
C GLY A 4 -14.87 5.43 23.75
N SER A 5 -13.58 5.13 23.60
CA SER A 5 -12.51 5.66 24.44
C SER A 5 -11.31 6.15 23.62
N ALA A 6 -10.96 7.44 23.74
CA ALA A 6 -9.76 8.00 23.12
C ALA A 6 -8.48 7.30 23.59
N TRP A 7 -8.47 6.87 24.87
CA TRP A 7 -7.34 6.16 25.46
C TRP A 7 -6.99 4.88 24.70
N ALA A 8 -7.97 4.22 24.07
CA ALA A 8 -7.73 3.00 23.31
C ALA A 8 -6.75 3.18 22.12
N LEU A 9 -6.51 4.41 21.66
CA LEU A 9 -5.57 4.72 20.57
C LEU A 9 -4.13 4.98 21.04
N LEU A 10 -3.89 5.06 22.37
CA LEU A 10 -2.56 5.31 22.94
C LEU A 10 -1.47 4.35 22.45
N PRO A 11 -1.70 3.03 22.23
CA PRO A 11 -0.65 2.13 21.75
C PRO A 11 0.02 2.62 20.45
N ILE A 12 -0.79 3.13 19.52
CA ILE A 12 -0.32 3.67 18.24
C ILE A 12 0.52 4.93 18.48
N LEU A 13 0.05 5.82 19.35
CA LEU A 13 0.78 7.04 19.71
C LEU A 13 2.11 6.73 20.41
N VAL A 14 2.14 5.71 21.28
CA VAL A 14 3.38 5.28 21.96
C VAL A 14 4.36 4.69 20.95
N PHE A 15 3.91 3.84 20.03
CA PHE A 15 4.76 3.35 18.95
C PHE A 15 5.42 4.52 18.20
N LEU A 16 4.61 5.46 17.71
CA LEU A 16 5.10 6.62 16.96
C LEU A 16 6.08 7.46 17.79
N ALA A 17 5.76 7.75 19.06
CA ALA A 17 6.59 8.55 19.92
C ALA A 17 7.93 7.88 20.24
N VAL A 18 7.94 6.58 20.55
CA VAL A 18 9.16 5.83 20.87
C VAL A 18 10.02 5.66 19.61
N PHE A 19 9.41 5.25 18.50
CA PHE A 19 10.13 5.00 17.26
C PHE A 19 10.70 6.28 16.66
N ILE A 20 9.87 7.31 16.46
CA ILE A 20 10.31 8.60 15.92
C ILE A 20 11.25 9.31 16.90
N GLY A 21 10.90 9.31 18.19
CA GLY A 21 11.71 9.94 19.23
C GLY A 21 13.11 9.33 19.32
N SER A 22 13.24 8.01 19.23
CA SER A 22 14.54 7.34 19.18
C SER A 22 15.35 7.74 17.95
N GLY A 23 14.71 7.80 16.77
CA GLY A 23 15.38 8.24 15.54
C GLY A 23 15.94 9.66 15.63
N ILE A 24 15.21 10.57 16.26
CA ILE A 24 15.66 11.96 16.48
C ILE A 24 16.78 12.02 17.52
N VAL A 25 16.60 11.37 18.68
CA VAL A 25 17.56 11.43 19.80
C VAL A 25 18.90 10.78 19.41
N PHE A 26 18.87 9.67 18.69
CA PHE A 26 20.06 8.92 18.30
C PHE A 26 20.57 9.29 16.90
N ASN A 27 19.94 10.26 16.22
CA ASN A 27 20.20 10.61 14.81
C ASN A 27 20.23 9.38 13.88
N SER A 28 19.47 8.33 14.22
CA SER A 28 19.41 7.08 13.48
C SER A 28 18.12 6.34 13.79
N PHE A 29 17.25 6.21 12.78
CA PHE A 29 16.04 5.39 12.90
C PHE A 29 16.35 3.88 12.98
N TYR A 30 17.58 3.47 12.65
CA TYR A 30 18.05 2.09 12.82
C TYR A 30 18.41 1.77 14.28
N ALA A 31 18.60 2.78 15.14
CA ALA A 31 18.92 2.56 16.55
C ALA A 31 17.79 1.85 17.33
N MET A 32 16.56 1.90 16.80
CA MET A 32 15.40 1.22 17.36
C MET A 32 14.83 0.26 16.33
N PRO A 33 15.03 -1.07 16.47
CA PRO A 33 14.34 -2.04 15.64
C PRO A 33 12.82 -1.88 15.76
N ALA A 34 12.12 -1.80 14.63
CA ALA A 34 10.68 -1.52 14.60
C ALA A 34 9.86 -2.52 15.44
N ILE A 35 10.27 -3.80 15.43
CA ILE A 35 9.63 -4.85 16.23
C ILE A 35 9.64 -4.53 17.74
N VAL A 36 10.72 -3.94 18.27
CA VAL A 36 10.80 -3.55 19.68
C VAL A 36 9.78 -2.44 19.97
N GLY A 37 9.67 -1.45 19.09
CA GLY A 37 8.65 -0.41 19.17
C GLY A 37 7.23 -0.98 19.20
N PHE A 38 6.91 -1.93 18.31
CA PHE A 38 5.59 -2.57 18.29
C PHE A 38 5.33 -3.43 19.53
N MET A 39 6.35 -4.10 20.08
CA MET A 39 6.21 -4.85 21.32
C MET A 39 5.89 -3.92 22.50
N ILE A 40 6.53 -2.76 22.60
CA ILE A 40 6.20 -1.74 23.61
C ILE A 40 4.75 -1.28 23.44
N ALA A 41 4.31 -0.99 22.21
CA ALA A 41 2.94 -0.61 21.94
C ALA A 41 1.93 -1.70 22.30
N LEU A 42 2.24 -2.97 22.01
CA LEU A 42 1.40 -4.11 22.39
C LEU A 42 1.29 -4.24 23.91
N ILE A 43 2.39 -4.05 24.65
CA ILE A 43 2.37 -4.02 26.12
C ILE A 43 1.46 -2.91 26.62
N VAL A 44 1.58 -1.69 26.07
CA VAL A 44 0.68 -0.58 26.41
C VAL A 44 -0.77 -0.94 26.14
N ALA A 45 -1.08 -1.58 25.01
CA ALA A 45 -2.43 -2.04 24.69
C ALA A 45 -2.95 -3.06 25.73
N PHE A 46 -2.11 -3.98 26.20
CA PHE A 46 -2.47 -4.94 27.25
C PHE A 46 -2.71 -4.28 28.61
N LEU A 47 -1.97 -3.23 28.95
CA LEU A 47 -2.14 -2.48 30.21
C LEU A 47 -3.45 -1.67 30.23
N GLN A 48 -4.04 -1.39 29.07
CA GLN A 48 -5.31 -0.68 28.99
C GLN A 48 -6.49 -1.54 29.41
N ASN A 49 -7.52 -0.86 29.92
CA ASN A 49 -8.79 -1.49 30.32
C ASN A 49 -8.58 -2.61 31.36
N PRO A 50 -8.12 -2.27 32.59
CA PRO A 50 -7.78 -3.24 33.63
C PRO A 50 -8.99 -4.07 34.10
N LYS A 51 -10.21 -3.67 33.74
CA LYS A 51 -11.44 -4.40 34.04
C LYS A 51 -11.59 -5.69 33.22
N ARG A 52 -10.92 -5.81 32.06
CA ARG A 52 -10.96 -7.03 31.24
C ARG A 52 -9.88 -8.00 31.71
N ARG A 53 -10.24 -9.28 31.78
CA ARG A 53 -9.30 -10.34 32.15
C ARG A 53 -8.22 -10.49 31.08
N LEU A 54 -7.02 -10.90 31.48
CA LEU A 54 -5.90 -11.12 30.56
C LEU A 54 -6.26 -12.14 29.47
N SER A 55 -7.01 -13.19 29.80
CA SER A 55 -7.48 -14.19 28.84
C SER A 55 -8.36 -13.61 27.73
N GLU A 56 -9.26 -12.68 28.05
CA GLU A 56 -10.10 -12.00 27.06
C GLU A 56 -9.28 -11.08 26.15
N LYS A 57 -8.27 -10.40 26.72
CA LYS A 57 -7.35 -9.56 25.96
C LYS A 57 -6.52 -10.42 25.00
N LEU A 58 -5.98 -11.53 25.48
CA LEU A 58 -5.24 -12.50 24.67
C LEU A 58 -6.12 -13.04 23.53
N ALA A 59 -7.38 -13.41 23.80
CA ALA A 59 -8.28 -13.88 22.77
C ALA A 59 -8.50 -12.82 21.67
N SER A 60 -8.71 -11.56 22.05
CA SER A 60 -8.89 -10.43 21.11
C SER A 60 -7.65 -10.20 20.25
N VAL A 61 -6.46 -10.35 20.84
CA VAL A 61 -5.17 -10.24 20.16
C VAL A 61 -4.99 -11.39 19.17
N THR A 62 -5.13 -12.63 19.61
CA THR A 62 -4.89 -13.81 18.78
C THR A 62 -5.91 -13.95 17.65
N GLU A 63 -7.17 -13.57 17.89
CA GLU A 63 -8.20 -13.51 16.84
C GLU A 63 -7.82 -12.51 15.74
N SER A 64 -7.28 -11.35 16.12
CA SER A 64 -6.87 -10.33 15.16
C SER A 64 -5.57 -10.71 14.44
N MET A 65 -4.62 -11.34 15.14
CA MET A 65 -3.40 -11.91 14.56
C MET A 65 -3.71 -13.01 13.53
N GLY A 66 -4.68 -13.87 13.82
CA GLY A 66 -5.13 -14.94 12.95
C GLY A 66 -6.12 -14.50 11.87
N ASN A 67 -6.34 -13.19 11.68
CA ASN A 67 -7.21 -12.69 10.64
C ASN A 67 -6.72 -13.13 9.25
N GLU A 68 -7.64 -13.57 8.39
CA GLU A 68 -7.34 -14.08 7.05
C GLU A 68 -6.45 -13.13 6.24
N ASN A 69 -6.76 -11.83 6.22
CA ASN A 69 -5.99 -10.85 5.45
C ASN A 69 -4.55 -10.72 5.95
N VAL A 70 -4.36 -10.79 7.28
CA VAL A 70 -3.02 -10.71 7.90
C VAL A 70 -2.21 -11.96 7.55
N MET A 71 -2.83 -13.14 7.63
CA MET A 71 -2.14 -14.39 7.34
C MET A 71 -1.83 -14.56 5.84
N VAL A 72 -2.74 -14.15 4.96
CA VAL A 72 -2.50 -14.09 3.51
C VAL A 72 -1.35 -13.14 3.21
N MET A 73 -1.30 -11.97 3.86
CA MET A 73 -0.20 -11.01 3.72
C MET A 73 1.16 -11.64 4.10
N CYS A 74 1.21 -12.33 5.25
CA CYS A 74 2.41 -13.04 5.71
C CYS A 74 2.89 -14.11 4.71
N LEU A 75 1.97 -14.87 4.11
CA LEU A 75 2.32 -15.87 3.09
C LEU A 75 2.89 -15.24 1.82
N VAL A 76 2.33 -14.10 1.40
CA VAL A 76 2.84 -13.37 0.24
C VAL A 76 4.23 -12.80 0.50
N PHE A 77 4.56 -12.34 1.72
CA PHE A 77 5.93 -11.94 2.06
C PHE A 77 6.91 -13.10 1.86
N VAL A 78 6.61 -14.27 2.43
CA VAL A 78 7.47 -15.46 2.30
C VAL A 78 7.69 -15.82 0.82
N LEU A 79 6.63 -15.81 0.01
CA LEU A 79 6.74 -16.08 -1.43
C LEU A 79 7.49 -14.97 -2.20
N ALA A 80 7.34 -13.72 -1.81
CA ALA A 80 8.07 -12.60 -2.41
C ALA A 80 9.58 -12.73 -2.14
N GLY A 81 9.96 -13.11 -0.91
CA GLY A 81 11.35 -13.43 -0.57
C GLY A 81 11.88 -14.59 -1.41
N ALA A 82 11.13 -15.69 -1.50
CA ALA A 82 11.50 -16.84 -2.32
C ALA A 82 11.73 -16.48 -3.79
N PHE A 83 10.81 -15.70 -4.38
CA PHE A 83 10.92 -15.23 -5.75
C PHE A 83 12.14 -14.33 -5.93
N SER A 84 12.33 -13.34 -5.04
CA SER A 84 13.43 -12.37 -5.12
C SER A 84 14.80 -13.04 -5.01
N GLY A 85 14.98 -13.96 -4.05
CA GLY A 85 16.24 -14.70 -3.92
C GLY A 85 16.53 -15.56 -5.16
N SER A 86 15.51 -16.25 -5.67
CA SER A 86 15.63 -17.11 -6.85
C SER A 86 15.92 -16.32 -8.13
N ILE A 87 15.24 -15.20 -8.36
CA ILE A 87 15.39 -14.41 -9.58
C ILE A 87 16.68 -13.59 -9.58
N LYS A 88 17.16 -13.16 -8.41
CA LYS A 88 18.48 -12.55 -8.25
C LYS A 88 19.57 -13.56 -8.59
N ALA A 89 19.51 -14.75 -8.01
CA ALA A 89 20.48 -15.82 -8.30
C ALA A 89 20.45 -16.29 -9.76
N ALA A 90 19.28 -16.27 -10.40
CA ALA A 90 19.14 -16.60 -11.81
C ALA A 90 19.67 -15.52 -12.78
N GLY A 91 20.06 -14.33 -12.30
CA GLY A 91 20.48 -13.21 -13.15
C GLY A 91 19.31 -12.43 -13.79
N GLY A 92 18.07 -12.65 -13.34
CA GLY A 92 16.88 -12.03 -13.89
C GLY A 92 16.74 -10.56 -13.55
N VAL A 93 17.18 -10.15 -12.35
CA VAL A 93 17.22 -8.73 -11.94
C VAL A 93 18.15 -7.97 -12.88
N ASP A 94 19.41 -8.41 -12.97
CA ASP A 94 20.44 -7.78 -13.80
C ASP A 94 20.03 -7.71 -15.26
N SER A 95 19.55 -8.82 -15.84
CA SER A 95 19.12 -8.85 -17.25
C SER A 95 17.96 -7.89 -17.52
N THR A 96 16.99 -7.79 -16.60
CA THR A 96 15.83 -6.89 -16.77
C THR A 96 16.25 -5.43 -16.69
N VAL A 97 17.12 -5.09 -15.73
CA VAL A 97 17.63 -3.73 -15.56
C VAL A 97 18.52 -3.33 -16.72
N ASN A 98 19.45 -4.20 -17.13
CA ASN A 98 20.33 -3.96 -18.26
C ASN A 98 19.56 -3.80 -19.57
N PHE A 99 18.55 -4.63 -19.81
CA PHE A 99 17.66 -4.46 -20.95
C PHE A 99 16.95 -3.10 -20.91
N GLY A 100 16.36 -2.72 -19.77
CA GLY A 100 15.69 -1.43 -19.61
C GLY A 100 16.61 -0.22 -19.85
N LEU A 101 17.83 -0.26 -19.30
CA LEU A 101 18.84 0.80 -19.47
C LEU A 101 19.48 0.82 -20.87
N SER A 102 19.40 -0.28 -21.63
CA SER A 102 19.86 -0.31 -23.04
C SER A 102 18.95 0.46 -23.99
N ILE A 103 17.67 0.59 -23.63
CA ILE A 103 16.65 1.26 -24.46
C ILE A 103 16.23 2.63 -23.91
N MET A 104 16.56 2.94 -22.66
CA MET A 104 16.16 4.17 -21.99
C MET A 104 17.30 4.77 -21.17
N PRO A 105 17.44 6.11 -21.15
CA PRO A 105 18.43 6.77 -20.32
C PRO A 105 18.17 6.57 -18.81
N PRO A 106 19.20 6.43 -17.96
CA PRO A 106 19.03 6.28 -16.51
C PRO A 106 18.19 7.38 -15.86
N GLN A 107 18.23 8.60 -16.41
CA GLN A 107 17.56 9.77 -15.85
C GLN A 107 16.04 9.66 -15.84
N ILE A 108 15.46 8.83 -16.71
CA ILE A 108 14.02 8.59 -16.74
C ILE A 108 13.62 7.32 -15.99
N ALA A 109 14.57 6.54 -15.47
CA ALA A 109 14.30 5.22 -14.89
C ALA A 109 13.35 5.29 -13.68
N VAL A 110 13.55 6.26 -12.78
CA VAL A 110 12.68 6.46 -11.60
C VAL A 110 11.27 6.88 -12.00
N ALA A 111 11.14 7.80 -12.95
CA ALA A 111 9.85 8.20 -13.51
C ALA A 111 9.16 7.03 -14.22
N GLY A 112 9.95 6.19 -14.92
CA GLY A 112 9.49 4.95 -15.54
C GLY A 112 8.91 3.96 -14.52
N LEU A 113 9.60 3.75 -13.39
CA LEU A 113 9.10 2.91 -12.28
C LEU A 113 7.75 3.41 -11.77
N PHE A 114 7.60 4.71 -11.59
CA PHE A 114 6.32 5.32 -11.20
C PHE A 114 5.22 5.03 -12.22
N ILE A 115 5.46 5.29 -13.51
CA ILE A 115 4.46 5.09 -14.59
C ILE A 115 4.07 3.61 -14.75
N ILE A 116 5.06 2.72 -14.73
CA ILE A 116 4.82 1.28 -14.81
C ILE A 116 4.00 0.84 -13.57
N GLY A 117 4.33 1.35 -12.38
CA GLY A 117 3.55 1.12 -11.17
C GLY A 117 2.11 1.59 -11.29
N CYS A 118 1.88 2.81 -11.79
CA CYS A 118 0.54 3.35 -12.05
C CYS A 118 -0.27 2.43 -12.98
N PHE A 119 0.34 1.98 -14.08
CA PHE A 119 -0.32 1.14 -15.06
C PHE A 119 -0.68 -0.22 -14.48
N ILE A 120 0.32 -0.91 -13.90
CA ILE A 120 0.15 -2.25 -13.32
C ILE A 120 -0.87 -2.21 -12.21
N SER A 121 -0.75 -1.30 -11.24
CA SER A 121 -1.66 -1.28 -10.10
C SER A 121 -3.09 -0.93 -10.50
N THR A 122 -3.28 -0.05 -11.50
CA THR A 122 -4.61 0.26 -12.04
C THR A 122 -5.23 -0.97 -12.70
N ALA A 123 -4.45 -1.69 -13.52
CA ALA A 123 -4.90 -2.85 -14.27
C ALA A 123 -5.18 -4.06 -13.37
N MET A 124 -4.30 -4.31 -12.39
CA MET A 124 -4.43 -5.44 -11.46
C MET A 124 -5.44 -5.21 -10.34
N GLY A 125 -5.65 -3.96 -9.95
CA GLY A 125 -6.43 -3.62 -8.76
C GLY A 125 -5.80 -3.98 -7.43
N THR A 126 -4.47 -4.16 -7.38
CA THR A 126 -3.73 -4.34 -6.13
C THR A 126 -2.43 -3.54 -6.11
N SER A 127 -2.25 -2.74 -5.07
CA SER A 127 -0.99 -2.05 -4.79
C SER A 127 0.11 -3.01 -4.32
N VAL A 128 -0.24 -3.96 -3.45
CA VAL A 128 0.71 -4.92 -2.89
C VAL A 128 1.38 -5.75 -3.99
N GLY A 129 0.59 -6.32 -4.90
CA GLY A 129 1.14 -7.09 -6.01
C GLY A 129 2.08 -6.27 -6.89
N THR A 130 1.75 -4.99 -7.11
CA THR A 130 2.57 -4.06 -7.89
C THR A 130 3.91 -3.77 -7.19
N ILE A 131 3.88 -3.50 -5.89
CA ILE A 131 5.09 -3.24 -5.11
C ILE A 131 6.02 -4.45 -5.13
N VAL A 132 5.48 -5.65 -4.88
CA VAL A 132 6.25 -6.89 -4.88
C VAL A 132 6.89 -7.15 -6.25
N ALA A 133 6.15 -6.90 -7.34
CA ALA A 133 6.66 -7.15 -8.69
C ALA A 133 7.77 -6.16 -9.11
N LEU A 134 7.64 -4.87 -8.75
CA LEU A 134 8.54 -3.82 -9.24
C LEU A 134 9.73 -3.52 -8.33
N THR A 135 9.62 -3.83 -7.04
CA THR A 135 10.68 -3.48 -6.07
C THR A 135 12.04 -4.10 -6.40
N PRO A 136 12.15 -5.39 -6.78
CA PRO A 136 13.44 -5.95 -7.18
C PRO A 136 14.09 -5.23 -8.37
N ILE A 137 13.29 -4.80 -9.35
CA ILE A 137 13.76 -4.01 -10.51
C ILE A 137 14.23 -2.63 -10.04
N ALA A 138 13.50 -1.99 -9.14
CA ALA A 138 13.88 -0.71 -8.54
C ALA A 138 15.21 -0.80 -7.77
N GLY A 139 15.43 -1.89 -7.04
CA GLY A 139 16.69 -2.18 -6.37
C GLY A 139 17.85 -2.37 -7.34
N GLY A 140 17.67 -3.17 -8.39
CA GLY A 140 18.70 -3.35 -9.41
C GLY A 140 19.03 -2.07 -10.18
N ILE A 141 18.03 -1.21 -10.47
CA ILE A 141 18.27 0.12 -11.06
C ILE A 141 19.15 0.95 -10.14
N SER A 142 18.84 0.97 -8.83
CA SER A 142 19.63 1.69 -7.83
C SER A 142 21.09 1.22 -7.82
N GLU A 143 21.32 -0.09 -7.82
CA GLU A 143 22.65 -0.69 -7.82
C GLU A 143 23.45 -0.34 -9.08
N LYS A 144 22.81 -0.45 -10.27
CA LYS A 144 23.44 -0.22 -11.58
C LYS A 144 23.73 1.25 -11.88
N THR A 145 22.86 2.16 -11.46
CA THR A 145 22.93 3.59 -11.80
C THR A 145 23.52 4.44 -10.68
N GLY A 146 23.50 3.95 -9.44
CA GLY A 146 23.85 4.74 -8.25
C GLY A 146 22.74 5.68 -7.77
N ILE A 147 21.55 5.65 -8.38
CA ILE A 147 20.37 6.37 -7.88
C ILE A 147 20.04 5.87 -6.48
N ALA A 148 19.72 6.77 -5.54
CA ALA A 148 19.37 6.40 -4.17
C ALA A 148 18.22 5.38 -4.15
N GLY A 149 18.44 4.22 -3.52
CA GLY A 149 17.44 3.15 -3.46
C GLY A 149 16.11 3.63 -2.88
N ALA A 150 16.15 4.46 -1.84
CA ALA A 150 14.96 5.07 -1.24
C ALA A 150 14.10 5.86 -2.25
N LEU A 151 14.72 6.53 -3.23
CA LEU A 151 14.00 7.24 -4.29
C LEU A 151 13.32 6.26 -5.26
N CYS A 152 14.03 5.20 -5.68
CA CYS A 152 13.48 4.17 -6.56
C CYS A 152 12.29 3.44 -5.92
N ILE A 153 12.43 3.05 -4.65
CA ILE A 153 11.35 2.42 -3.86
C ILE A 153 10.18 3.38 -3.69
N GLY A 154 10.45 4.65 -3.38
CA GLY A 154 9.41 5.68 -3.26
C GLY A 154 8.60 5.87 -4.55
N ALA A 155 9.23 5.75 -5.72
CA ALA A 155 8.55 5.78 -7.01
C ALA A 155 7.65 4.57 -7.25
N VAL A 156 8.10 3.36 -6.89
CA VAL A 156 7.29 2.15 -6.97
C VAL A 156 6.06 2.24 -6.08
N VAL A 157 6.23 2.63 -4.81
CA VAL A 157 5.11 2.80 -3.88
C VAL A 157 4.15 3.88 -4.37
N SER A 158 4.67 5.02 -4.85
CA SER A 158 3.86 6.09 -5.40
C SER A 158 2.99 5.62 -6.58
N GLY A 159 3.55 4.84 -7.50
CA GLY A 159 2.82 4.30 -8.64
C GLY A 159 1.78 3.25 -8.23
N ALA A 160 2.13 2.39 -7.28
CA ALA A 160 1.22 1.41 -6.72
C ALA A 160 0.03 2.08 -5.99
N MET A 161 0.27 3.17 -5.26
CA MET A 161 -0.79 3.93 -4.59
C MET A 161 -1.70 4.68 -5.56
N PHE A 162 -1.16 5.15 -6.69
CA PHE A 162 -1.99 5.72 -7.75
C PHE A 162 -2.99 4.71 -8.29
N GLY A 163 -2.53 3.49 -8.62
CA GLY A 163 -3.42 2.48 -9.18
C GLY A 163 -4.41 1.90 -8.18
N ASP A 164 -4.03 1.73 -6.90
CA ASP A 164 -4.92 1.28 -5.81
C ASP A 164 -6.17 2.16 -5.70
N ASN A 165 -5.97 3.48 -5.79
CA ASN A 165 -7.02 4.48 -5.70
C ASN A 165 -7.91 4.55 -6.96
N LEU A 166 -7.38 4.19 -8.12
CA LEU A 166 -8.08 4.36 -9.41
C LEU A 166 -8.62 3.06 -10.01
N SER A 167 -8.15 1.90 -9.55
CA SER A 167 -8.61 0.63 -10.11
C SER A 167 -10.11 0.43 -9.86
N MET A 168 -10.83 0.01 -10.91
CA MET A 168 -12.26 -0.29 -10.81
C MET A 168 -12.54 -1.67 -10.18
N ILE A 169 -11.52 -2.53 -10.10
CA ILE A 169 -11.64 -3.90 -9.61
C ILE A 169 -11.01 -4.12 -8.24
N SER A 170 -10.42 -3.09 -7.62
CA SER A 170 -9.82 -3.19 -6.29
C SER A 170 -10.85 -3.34 -5.17
N ASP A 171 -10.49 -4.08 -4.11
CA ASP A 171 -11.33 -4.29 -2.93
C ASP A 171 -11.74 -2.97 -2.27
N THR A 172 -10.83 -1.99 -2.26
CA THR A 172 -11.09 -0.64 -1.73
C THR A 172 -12.15 0.08 -2.54
N THR A 173 -12.08 0.02 -3.87
CA THR A 173 -13.09 0.60 -4.77
C THR A 173 -14.43 -0.07 -4.57
N ILE A 174 -14.46 -1.41 -4.52
CA ILE A 174 -15.69 -2.19 -4.30
C ILE A 174 -16.31 -1.84 -2.94
N ALA A 175 -15.52 -1.78 -1.88
CA ALA A 175 -15.97 -1.42 -0.54
C ALA A 175 -16.51 0.01 -0.49
N ALA A 176 -15.82 0.96 -1.10
CA ALA A 176 -16.23 2.36 -1.12
C ALA A 176 -17.54 2.54 -1.88
N THR A 177 -17.69 1.93 -3.06
CA THR A 177 -18.88 2.10 -3.88
C THR A 177 -20.09 1.36 -3.30
N ARG A 178 -19.89 0.16 -2.73
CA ARG A 178 -20.95 -0.61 -2.05
C ARG A 178 -21.44 0.07 -0.79
N THR A 179 -20.55 0.58 0.06
CA THR A 179 -20.97 1.27 1.29
C THR A 179 -21.74 2.56 1.00
N GLN A 180 -21.42 3.24 -0.11
CA GLN A 180 -22.09 4.49 -0.49
C GLN A 180 -23.28 4.30 -1.44
N ASN A 181 -23.52 3.11 -1.99
CA ASN A 181 -24.51 2.84 -3.04
C ASN A 181 -24.30 3.72 -4.29
N CYS A 182 -23.11 3.68 -4.90
CA CYS A 182 -22.83 4.36 -6.16
C CYS A 182 -22.13 3.46 -7.17
N ASN A 183 -22.12 3.86 -8.45
CA ASN A 183 -21.45 3.09 -9.49
C ASN A 183 -19.93 3.31 -9.44
N MET A 184 -19.16 2.25 -9.72
CA MET A 184 -17.69 2.30 -9.78
C MET A 184 -17.20 3.32 -10.81
N LYS A 185 -17.87 3.42 -11.97
CA LYS A 185 -17.54 4.37 -13.04
C LYS A 185 -17.69 5.83 -12.59
N ASP A 186 -18.71 6.12 -11.79
CA ASP A 186 -18.95 7.47 -11.26
C ASP A 186 -17.89 7.85 -10.22
N LYS A 187 -17.53 6.91 -9.34
CA LYS A 187 -16.41 7.05 -8.40
C LYS A 187 -15.09 7.26 -9.14
N PHE A 188 -14.78 6.47 -10.16
CA PHE A 188 -13.57 6.59 -10.97
C PHE A 188 -13.42 7.99 -11.57
N ARG A 189 -14.48 8.51 -12.20
CA ARG A 189 -14.50 9.85 -12.79
C ARG A 189 -14.28 10.94 -11.73
N GLU A 190 -14.81 10.76 -10.53
CA GLU A 190 -14.58 11.68 -9.42
C GLU A 190 -13.14 11.60 -8.90
N ASN A 191 -12.59 10.39 -8.69
CA ASN A 191 -11.21 10.19 -8.23
C ASN A 191 -10.19 10.77 -9.20
N ILE A 192 -10.24 10.41 -10.49
CA ILE A 192 -9.24 10.85 -11.47
C ILE A 192 -9.16 12.37 -11.55
N ARG A 193 -10.30 13.06 -11.43
CA ARG A 193 -10.35 14.53 -11.40
C ARG A 193 -9.59 15.11 -10.20
N ILE A 194 -9.65 14.44 -9.05
CA ILE A 194 -9.00 14.87 -7.81
C ILE A 194 -7.52 14.53 -7.82
N VAL A 195 -7.14 13.32 -8.27
CA VAL A 195 -5.77 12.80 -8.07
C VAL A 195 -4.83 13.01 -9.26
N LEU A 196 -5.36 13.27 -10.48
CA LEU A 196 -4.52 13.48 -11.66
C LEU A 196 -3.51 14.64 -11.52
N PRO A 197 -3.85 15.81 -10.93
CA PRO A 197 -2.86 16.86 -10.67
C PRO A 197 -1.71 16.37 -9.78
N ALA A 198 -1.99 15.58 -8.75
CA ALA A 198 -0.98 15.01 -7.86
C ALA A 198 -0.06 14.03 -8.60
N ALA A 199 -0.62 13.21 -9.49
CA ALA A 199 0.16 12.26 -10.30
C ALA A 199 1.11 12.97 -11.27
N ILE A 200 0.64 14.04 -11.93
CA ILE A 200 1.46 14.85 -12.85
C ILE A 200 2.62 15.50 -12.10
N ILE A 201 2.36 16.13 -10.94
CA ILE A 201 3.42 16.75 -10.13
C ILE A 201 4.41 15.69 -9.65
N THR A 202 3.93 14.52 -9.23
CA THR A 202 4.80 13.41 -8.81
C THR A 202 5.72 12.94 -9.93
N LEU A 203 5.19 12.76 -11.14
CA LEU A 203 5.98 12.40 -12.32
C LEU A 203 7.09 13.42 -12.58
N ILE A 204 6.75 14.72 -12.53
CA ILE A 204 7.69 15.82 -12.72
C ILE A 204 8.80 15.77 -11.65
N LEU A 205 8.43 15.58 -10.37
CA LEU A 205 9.41 15.47 -9.28
C LEU A 205 10.39 14.31 -9.50
N PHE A 206 9.90 13.13 -9.90
CA PHE A 206 10.78 12.00 -10.18
C PHE A 206 11.70 12.22 -11.38
N LEU A 207 11.24 12.89 -12.43
CA LEU A 207 12.09 13.26 -13.57
C LEU A 207 13.23 14.22 -13.17
N PHE A 208 12.95 15.20 -12.30
CA PHE A 208 13.97 16.14 -11.85
C PHE A 208 14.93 15.54 -10.84
N LEU A 209 14.44 14.77 -9.86
CA LEU A 209 15.28 14.17 -8.82
C LEU A 209 16.16 13.04 -9.34
N ALA A 210 15.76 12.39 -10.44
CA ALA A 210 16.57 11.43 -11.18
C ALA A 210 17.40 12.09 -12.31
N GLY A 211 17.47 13.42 -12.38
CA GLY A 211 18.19 14.15 -13.45
C GLY A 211 19.71 14.29 -13.26
N GLY A 212 20.32 13.51 -12.35
CA GLY A 212 21.76 13.55 -12.08
C GLY A 212 22.64 12.93 -13.18
N ASP A 213 23.95 13.17 -13.09
CA ASP A 213 24.96 12.51 -13.94
C ASP A 213 25.25 11.11 -13.39
N TYR A 214 24.42 10.14 -13.79
CA TYR A 214 24.53 8.75 -13.37
C TYR A 214 25.39 7.95 -14.35
N GLN A 215 26.48 7.38 -13.84
CA GLN A 215 27.33 6.48 -14.60
C GLN A 215 26.84 5.05 -14.42
N VAL A 216 26.35 4.44 -15.50
CA VAL A 216 25.93 3.04 -15.49
C VAL A 216 27.16 2.15 -15.23
N LYS A 217 27.09 1.34 -14.17
CA LYS A 217 28.17 0.43 -13.79
C LYS A 217 28.17 -0.84 -14.65
N GLY A 218 29.30 -1.10 -15.31
CA GLY A 218 29.52 -2.32 -16.10
C GLY A 218 28.80 -2.31 -17.46
N GLY A 219 28.82 -3.47 -18.12
CA GLY A 219 28.12 -3.68 -19.39
C GLY A 219 26.60 -3.81 -19.21
N LEU A 220 25.88 -3.55 -20.30
CA LEU A 220 24.42 -3.71 -20.40
C LEU A 220 24.03 -5.07 -21.02
N ASP A 221 24.85 -6.10 -20.83
CA ASP A 221 24.56 -7.44 -21.33
C ASP A 221 23.32 -8.01 -20.64
N TYR A 222 22.42 -8.62 -21.40
CA TYR A 222 21.18 -9.20 -20.87
C TYR A 222 20.86 -10.52 -21.55
N ASN A 223 20.17 -11.40 -20.82
CA ASN A 223 19.65 -12.65 -21.35
C ASN A 223 18.12 -12.67 -21.24
N LEU A 224 17.42 -12.76 -22.37
CA LEU A 224 15.95 -12.78 -22.41
C LEU A 224 15.34 -13.94 -21.61
N PHE A 225 16.06 -15.06 -21.49
CA PHE A 225 15.60 -16.20 -20.71
C PHE A 225 15.64 -15.94 -19.20
N HIS A 226 16.55 -15.08 -18.72
CA HIS A 226 16.59 -14.61 -17.34
C HIS A 226 15.49 -13.58 -17.05
N ILE A 227 15.01 -12.87 -18.08
CA ILE A 227 13.92 -11.88 -17.97
C ILE A 227 12.54 -12.56 -17.93
N LEU A 228 12.41 -13.74 -18.54
CA LEU A 228 11.13 -14.46 -18.68
C LEU A 228 10.35 -14.63 -17.36
N PRO A 229 10.95 -15.01 -16.21
CA PRO A 229 10.21 -15.13 -14.95
C PRO A 229 9.57 -13.81 -14.51
N TYR A 230 10.25 -12.67 -14.68
CA TYR A 230 9.66 -11.34 -14.41
C TYR A 230 8.51 -11.03 -15.36
N LEU A 231 8.65 -11.32 -16.65
CA LEU A 231 7.58 -11.09 -17.61
C LEU A 231 6.35 -11.93 -17.27
N VAL A 232 6.53 -13.20 -16.88
CA VAL A 232 5.40 -14.04 -16.44
C VAL A 232 4.77 -13.50 -15.16
N VAL A 233 5.58 -13.01 -14.21
CA VAL A 233 5.06 -12.36 -13.01
C VAL A 233 4.24 -11.13 -13.38
N LEU A 234 4.78 -10.21 -14.17
CA LEU A 234 4.11 -8.97 -14.57
C LEU A 234 2.85 -9.24 -15.41
N VAL A 235 2.91 -10.13 -16.40
CA VAL A 235 1.77 -10.46 -17.27
C VAL A 235 0.70 -11.24 -16.50
N GLY A 236 1.09 -12.20 -15.67
CA GLY A 236 0.15 -12.96 -14.84
C GLY A 236 -0.56 -12.05 -13.85
N ALA A 237 0.20 -11.16 -13.22
CA ALA A 237 -0.29 -10.10 -12.37
C ALA A 237 -1.31 -9.22 -13.11
N LEU A 238 -0.95 -8.66 -14.28
CA LEU A 238 -1.84 -7.87 -15.15
C LEU A 238 -3.09 -8.62 -15.63
N SER A 239 -3.01 -9.94 -15.74
CA SER A 239 -4.14 -10.80 -16.14
C SER A 239 -5.11 -11.09 -14.99
N GLY A 240 -4.87 -10.52 -13.80
CA GLY A 240 -5.71 -10.72 -12.61
C GLY A 240 -5.47 -12.03 -11.87
N LEU A 241 -4.36 -12.74 -12.17
CA LEU A 241 -4.00 -13.93 -11.40
C LEU A 241 -3.63 -13.53 -9.96
N ASN A 242 -3.99 -14.39 -9.01
CA ASN A 242 -3.69 -14.16 -7.61
C ASN A 242 -2.17 -14.03 -7.39
N VAL A 243 -1.74 -12.99 -6.67
CA VAL A 243 -0.33 -12.69 -6.39
C VAL A 243 0.41 -13.91 -5.83
N PHE A 244 -0.24 -14.71 -4.96
CA PHE A 244 0.31 -15.95 -4.45
C PHE A 244 0.73 -16.91 -5.58
N LEU A 245 -0.18 -17.19 -6.52
CA LEU A 245 0.06 -18.10 -7.63
C LEU A 245 1.15 -17.56 -8.56
N VAL A 246 1.09 -16.26 -8.83
CA VAL A 246 2.05 -15.57 -9.70
C VAL A 246 3.47 -15.66 -9.13
N LEU A 247 3.65 -15.47 -7.82
CA LEU A 247 4.96 -15.59 -7.16
C LEU A 247 5.48 -17.03 -7.14
N VAL A 248 4.61 -18.02 -6.94
CA VAL A 248 5.01 -19.45 -7.01
C VAL A 248 5.51 -19.79 -8.42
N ILE A 249 4.73 -19.43 -9.45
CA ILE A 249 5.11 -19.67 -10.85
C ILE A 249 6.41 -18.93 -11.17
N GLY A 250 6.51 -17.66 -10.79
CA GLY A 250 7.72 -16.85 -10.99
C GLY A 250 8.95 -17.46 -10.33
N THR A 251 8.81 -17.97 -9.10
CA THR A 251 9.91 -18.63 -8.37
C THR A 251 10.38 -19.89 -9.08
N ILE A 252 9.44 -20.75 -9.51
CA ILE A 252 9.76 -21.98 -10.24
C ILE A 252 10.48 -21.64 -11.55
N LEU A 253 9.97 -20.67 -12.32
CA LEU A 253 10.60 -20.25 -13.57
C LEU A 253 11.98 -19.62 -13.34
N ALA A 254 12.18 -18.86 -12.26
CA ALA A 254 13.47 -18.31 -11.90
C ALA A 254 14.49 -19.43 -11.63
N ILE A 255 14.13 -20.44 -10.84
CA ILE A 255 14.99 -21.60 -10.57
C ILE A 255 15.30 -22.37 -11.86
N ILE A 256 14.29 -22.65 -12.70
CA ILE A 256 14.49 -23.33 -13.99
C ILE A 256 15.47 -22.55 -14.85
N SER A 257 15.28 -21.23 -14.96
CA SER A 257 16.14 -20.35 -15.75
C SER A 257 17.57 -20.34 -15.21
N GLY A 258 17.74 -20.24 -13.89
CA GLY A 258 19.04 -20.20 -13.26
C GLY A 258 19.82 -21.52 -13.39
N VAL A 259 19.15 -22.66 -13.19
CA VAL A 259 19.77 -23.98 -13.33
C VAL A 259 20.13 -24.27 -14.80
N ALA A 260 19.22 -23.98 -15.72
CA ALA A 260 19.44 -24.24 -17.15
C ALA A 260 20.56 -23.37 -17.75
N THR A 261 20.82 -22.19 -17.17
CA THR A 261 21.91 -21.29 -17.59
C THR A 261 23.18 -21.45 -16.79
N GLY A 262 23.19 -22.35 -15.79
CA GLY A 262 24.35 -22.62 -14.94
C GLY A 262 24.67 -21.54 -13.90
N THR A 263 23.77 -20.57 -13.69
CA THR A 263 23.92 -19.53 -12.66
C THR A 263 23.55 -20.04 -11.26
N ILE A 264 22.69 -21.06 -11.18
CA ILE A 264 22.32 -21.74 -9.94
C ILE A 264 22.77 -23.20 -10.03
N ALA A 265 23.63 -23.64 -9.11
CA ALA A 265 23.95 -25.05 -8.99
C ALA A 265 22.74 -25.84 -8.43
N PRO A 266 22.41 -27.04 -8.95
CA PRO A 266 21.27 -27.81 -8.45
C PRO A 266 21.28 -28.09 -6.94
N ALA A 267 22.48 -28.20 -6.35
CA ALA A 267 22.66 -28.40 -4.91
C ALA A 267 22.25 -27.16 -4.07
N ASP A 268 22.29 -25.97 -4.68
CA ASP A 268 22.07 -24.71 -3.98
C ASP A 268 20.63 -24.20 -4.09
N ILE A 269 19.76 -24.87 -4.86
CA ILE A 269 18.37 -24.42 -5.12
C ILE A 269 17.64 -24.03 -3.84
N PHE A 270 17.63 -24.90 -2.82
CA PHE A 270 16.90 -24.64 -1.58
C PHE A 270 17.54 -23.52 -0.77
N MET A 271 18.87 -23.42 -0.78
CA MET A 271 19.59 -22.35 -0.08
C MET A 271 19.36 -21.00 -0.73
N VAL A 272 19.33 -20.95 -2.07
CA VAL A 272 18.98 -19.76 -2.85
C VAL A 272 17.54 -19.31 -2.58
N ILE A 273 16.58 -20.24 -2.49
CA ILE A 273 15.20 -19.88 -2.13
C ILE A 273 15.16 -19.30 -0.69
N ALA A 274 15.88 -19.93 0.24
CA ALA A 274 15.84 -19.55 1.65
C ALA A 274 16.57 -18.23 1.95
N LYS A 275 17.75 -18.00 1.36
CA LYS A 275 18.67 -16.90 1.70
C LYS A 275 19.15 -16.08 0.50
N GLY A 276 18.79 -16.47 -0.71
CA GLY A 276 19.33 -15.89 -1.95
C GLY A 276 20.83 -16.11 -2.15
N PRO A 277 21.42 -15.52 -3.21
CA PRO A 277 22.83 -15.71 -3.56
C PRO A 277 23.79 -14.96 -2.64
N ASP A 278 23.31 -13.96 -1.91
CA ASP A 278 24.08 -13.10 -1.00
C ASP A 278 23.99 -13.52 0.47
N GLY A 279 23.10 -14.46 0.80
CA GLY A 279 22.87 -14.89 2.18
C GLY A 279 21.95 -13.96 2.99
N GLU A 280 21.54 -12.83 2.40
CA GLU A 280 20.76 -11.76 3.04
C GLU A 280 19.39 -11.54 2.41
N SER A 281 19.14 -12.13 1.23
CA SER A 281 17.84 -12.09 0.54
C SER A 281 17.04 -13.38 0.76
N GLY A 282 16.14 -13.76 -0.16
CA GLY A 282 15.34 -14.98 -0.01
C GLY A 282 14.23 -14.87 1.05
N ILE A 283 13.67 -16.02 1.44
CA ILE A 283 12.60 -16.12 2.45
C ILE A 283 13.02 -15.52 3.80
N MET A 284 14.26 -15.74 4.25
CA MET A 284 14.68 -15.33 5.61
C MET A 284 14.67 -13.82 5.79
N SER A 285 14.92 -13.05 4.73
CA SER A 285 14.83 -11.58 4.74
C SER A 285 13.42 -11.05 5.08
N MET A 286 12.40 -11.91 5.02
CA MET A 286 10.99 -11.56 5.22
C MET A 286 10.49 -11.80 6.64
N TYR A 287 11.29 -12.45 7.50
CA TYR A 287 10.85 -12.89 8.83
C TYR A 287 10.46 -11.72 9.74
N ASP A 288 11.30 -10.68 9.80
CA ASP A 288 11.05 -9.53 10.66
C ASP A 288 9.73 -8.83 10.31
N ILE A 289 9.50 -8.58 9.02
CA ILE A 289 8.30 -7.88 8.53
C ILE A 289 7.05 -8.74 8.71
N THR A 290 7.18 -10.06 8.57
CA THR A 290 6.10 -11.02 8.86
C THR A 290 5.70 -10.97 10.33
N VAL A 291 6.68 -10.99 11.25
CA VAL A 291 6.41 -10.92 12.70
C VAL A 291 5.83 -9.56 13.08
N ILE A 292 6.38 -8.46 12.56
CA ILE A 292 5.86 -7.10 12.79
C ILE A 292 4.38 -7.03 12.40
N SER A 293 4.02 -7.57 11.24
CA SER A 293 2.64 -7.56 10.74
C SER A 293 1.65 -8.26 11.67
N ILE A 294 2.04 -9.41 12.22
CA ILE A 294 1.24 -10.16 13.19
C ILE A 294 1.08 -9.35 14.49
N VAL A 295 2.16 -8.77 15.02
CA VAL A 295 2.12 -7.96 16.24
C VAL A 295 1.21 -6.74 16.06
N VAL A 296 1.32 -6.04 14.94
CA VAL A 296 0.46 -4.89 14.59
C VAL A 296 -1.01 -5.29 14.58
N ALA A 297 -1.36 -6.42 13.95
CA ALA A 297 -2.73 -6.93 13.95
C ALA A 297 -3.26 -7.20 15.37
N GLY A 298 -2.40 -7.72 16.27
CA GLY A 298 -2.71 -7.89 17.68
C GLY A 298 -3.03 -6.58 18.41
N ILE A 299 -2.24 -5.53 18.18
CA ILE A 299 -2.48 -4.19 18.73
C ILE A 299 -3.85 -3.67 18.28
N ILE A 300 -4.15 -3.80 16.98
CA ILE A 300 -5.44 -3.38 16.39
C ILE A 300 -6.60 -4.11 17.06
N GLY A 301 -6.44 -5.40 17.35
CA GLY A 301 -7.42 -6.19 18.10
C GLY A 301 -7.80 -5.57 19.44
N LEU A 302 -6.81 -5.12 20.21
CA LEU A 302 -7.04 -4.46 21.51
C LEU A 302 -7.59 -3.04 21.35
N VAL A 303 -7.13 -2.27 20.36
CA VAL A 303 -7.67 -0.93 20.05
C VAL A 303 -9.17 -1.03 19.75
N LYS A 304 -9.58 -2.00 18.93
CA LYS A 304 -10.97 -2.30 18.63
C LYS A 304 -11.74 -2.74 19.87
N ALA A 305 -11.20 -3.68 20.62
CA ALA A 305 -11.80 -4.24 21.83
C ALA A 305 -11.98 -3.19 22.96
N ASN A 306 -11.17 -2.14 22.97
CA ASN A 306 -11.22 -1.03 23.93
C ASN A 306 -12.06 0.17 23.44
N GLY A 307 -12.67 0.09 22.26
CA GLY A 307 -13.57 1.13 21.73
C GLY A 307 -12.86 2.35 21.12
N GLY A 308 -11.63 2.18 20.61
CA GLY A 308 -10.91 3.25 19.91
C GLY A 308 -11.59 3.68 18.61
N LEU A 309 -12.06 2.70 17.83
CA LEU A 309 -12.80 2.96 16.59
C LEU A 309 -14.13 3.68 16.86
N ASP A 310 -14.87 3.25 17.88
CA ASP A 310 -16.11 3.91 18.32
C ASP A 310 -15.88 5.39 18.69
N PHE A 311 -14.74 5.71 19.31
CA PHE A 311 -14.39 7.07 19.69
C PHE A 311 -14.15 7.96 18.48
N ILE A 312 -13.37 7.47 17.49
CA ILE A 312 -13.12 8.19 16.23
C ILE A 312 -14.45 8.53 15.57
N MET A 313 -15.33 7.54 15.45
CA MET A 313 -16.65 7.66 14.86
C MET A 313 -17.52 8.71 15.58
N TYR A 314 -17.57 8.69 16.92
CA TYR A 314 -18.32 9.66 17.72
C TYR A 314 -17.75 11.08 17.63
N PHE A 315 -16.42 11.21 17.70
CA PHE A 315 -15.74 12.50 17.70
C PHE A 315 -15.98 13.27 16.40
N ILE A 316 -15.83 12.61 15.25
CA ILE A 316 -16.04 13.25 13.94
C ILE A 316 -17.48 13.73 13.80
N LYS A 317 -18.48 12.86 14.06
CA LYS A 317 -19.89 13.22 13.89
C LYS A 317 -20.29 14.47 14.71
N LYS A 318 -19.71 14.65 15.90
CA LYS A 318 -20.01 15.80 16.78
C LYS A 318 -19.50 17.14 16.22
N HIS A 319 -18.49 17.15 15.36
CA HIS A 319 -17.81 18.37 14.90
C HIS A 319 -18.19 18.79 13.48
N VAL A 320 -18.95 17.98 12.75
CA VAL A 320 -19.48 18.33 11.42
C VAL A 320 -20.67 19.28 11.55
N ARG A 321 -20.62 20.44 10.87
CA ARG A 321 -21.67 21.48 10.90
C ARG A 321 -22.07 22.06 9.54
N SER A 322 -21.43 21.64 8.44
CA SER A 322 -21.68 22.16 7.10
C SER A 322 -21.33 21.12 6.03
N ALA A 323 -21.79 21.29 4.78
CA ALA A 323 -21.47 20.36 3.70
C ALA A 323 -19.97 20.27 3.38
N LYS A 324 -19.23 21.38 3.51
CA LYS A 324 -17.76 21.35 3.42
C LYS A 324 -17.13 20.68 4.64
N GLY A 325 -17.62 21.01 5.85
CA GLY A 325 -17.19 20.37 7.09
C GLY A 325 -17.47 18.86 7.11
N ALA A 326 -18.52 18.41 6.43
CA ALA A 326 -18.88 17.01 6.29
C ALA A 326 -17.90 16.25 5.40
N GLN A 327 -17.46 16.86 4.29
CA GLN A 327 -16.40 16.28 3.45
C GLN A 327 -15.06 16.19 4.19
N PHE A 328 -14.66 17.25 4.91
CA PHE A 328 -13.48 17.19 5.80
C PHE A 328 -13.66 16.16 6.92
N GLY A 329 -14.86 16.02 7.46
CA GLY A 329 -15.20 15.01 8.46
C GLY A 329 -15.06 13.59 7.91
N ILE A 330 -15.56 13.33 6.69
CA ILE A 330 -15.41 12.03 6.01
C ILE A 330 -13.93 11.73 5.75
N ALA A 331 -13.17 12.72 5.25
CA ALA A 331 -11.73 12.61 5.04
C ALA A 331 -10.98 12.27 6.34
N ALA A 332 -11.27 12.96 7.43
CA ALA A 332 -10.67 12.70 8.73
C ALA A 332 -11.12 11.33 9.30
N LEU A 333 -12.38 10.94 9.09
CA LEU A 333 -12.90 9.65 9.52
C LEU A 333 -12.17 8.51 8.82
N SER A 334 -12.10 8.50 7.49
CA SER A 334 -11.38 7.44 6.76
C SER A 334 -9.89 7.44 7.10
N SER A 335 -9.27 8.61 7.19
CA SER A 335 -7.87 8.77 7.62
C SER A 335 -7.59 8.11 8.97
N LEU A 336 -8.36 8.49 10.00
CA LEU A 336 -8.15 7.98 11.35
C LEU A 336 -8.47 6.49 11.46
N MET A 337 -9.48 6.01 10.72
CA MET A 337 -9.79 4.59 10.64
C MET A 337 -8.64 3.82 10.00
N ASP A 338 -8.10 4.31 8.88
CA ASP A 338 -6.99 3.67 8.17
C ASP A 338 -5.70 3.65 8.99
N ILE A 339 -5.30 4.79 9.57
CA ILE A 339 -4.18 4.86 10.52
C ILE A 339 -4.38 3.84 11.66
N SER A 340 -5.62 3.66 12.12
CA SER A 340 -5.92 2.76 13.23
C SER A 340 -5.96 1.28 12.82
N THR A 341 -6.37 0.96 11.60
CA THR A 341 -6.55 -0.43 11.14
C THR A 341 -5.44 -0.92 10.22
N ALA A 342 -4.57 -0.02 9.74
CA ALA A 342 -3.52 -0.28 8.75
C ALA A 342 -4.01 -1.08 7.53
N ASN A 343 -5.28 -0.89 7.19
CA ASN A 343 -5.98 -1.65 6.16
C ASN A 343 -7.08 -0.77 5.59
N ASN A 344 -6.81 -0.23 4.42
CA ASN A 344 -7.69 0.65 3.65
C ASN A 344 -9.08 0.05 3.41
N THR A 345 -9.19 -1.22 3.03
CA THR A 345 -10.48 -1.88 2.80
C THR A 345 -11.32 -1.96 4.10
N ILE A 346 -10.72 -2.41 5.20
CA ILE A 346 -11.41 -2.50 6.50
C ILE A 346 -11.81 -1.10 6.99
N ALA A 347 -10.92 -0.12 6.86
CA ALA A 347 -11.20 1.26 7.21
C ALA A 347 -12.39 1.82 6.44
N ILE A 348 -12.46 1.60 5.12
CA ILE A 348 -13.59 2.00 4.27
C ILE A 348 -14.88 1.32 4.71
N VAL A 349 -14.88 0.01 4.92
CA VAL A 349 -16.09 -0.73 5.33
C VAL A 349 -16.63 -0.24 6.67
N MET A 350 -15.75 0.04 7.63
CA MET A 350 -16.12 0.52 8.97
C MET A 350 -16.57 1.99 8.95
N ALA A 351 -15.89 2.85 8.21
CA ALA A 351 -16.25 4.27 8.07
C ALA A 351 -17.51 4.47 7.20
N GLY A 352 -17.76 3.55 6.26
CA GLY A 352 -18.75 3.66 5.21
C GLY A 352 -20.16 4.02 5.68
N PRO A 353 -20.78 3.28 6.61
CA PRO A 353 -22.12 3.60 7.11
C PRO A 353 -22.23 4.97 7.78
N ILE A 354 -21.16 5.44 8.45
CA ILE A 354 -21.17 6.77 9.06
C ILE A 354 -20.99 7.86 8.01
N ALA A 355 -20.04 7.65 7.11
CA ALA A 355 -19.82 8.56 6.00
C ALA A 355 -21.10 8.73 5.18
N LYS A 356 -21.86 7.64 4.99
CA LYS A 356 -23.20 7.64 4.37
C LYS A 356 -24.20 8.49 5.15
N ASN A 357 -24.33 8.27 6.46
CA ASN A 357 -25.23 9.06 7.31
C ASN A 357 -24.88 10.57 7.29
N ILE A 358 -23.58 10.90 7.34
CA ILE A 358 -23.09 12.27 7.23
C ILE A 358 -23.39 12.82 5.83
N SER A 359 -23.16 12.05 4.77
CA SER A 359 -23.41 12.51 3.41
C SER A 359 -24.90 12.74 3.12
N ASP A 360 -25.78 11.91 3.66
CA ASP A 360 -27.23 12.05 3.49
C ASP A 360 -27.76 13.30 4.20
N GLU A 361 -27.29 13.56 5.44
CA GLU A 361 -27.64 14.75 6.22
C GLU A 361 -27.21 16.05 5.52
N TYR A 362 -26.01 16.05 4.93
CA TYR A 362 -25.42 17.23 4.29
C TYR A 362 -25.53 17.24 2.75
N ARG A 363 -26.30 16.31 2.17
CA ARG A 363 -26.55 16.15 0.73
C ARG A 363 -25.28 16.08 -0.13
N ILE A 364 -24.27 15.36 0.33
CA ILE A 364 -23.04 15.10 -0.44
C ILE A 364 -23.32 13.94 -1.41
N PRO A 365 -22.98 14.07 -2.71
CA PRO A 365 -23.19 13.00 -3.68
C PRO A 365 -22.50 11.69 -3.27
N PRO A 366 -23.14 10.52 -3.40
CA PRO A 366 -22.55 9.23 -3.04
C PRO A 366 -21.18 8.96 -3.68
N ARG A 367 -20.99 9.34 -4.96
CA ARG A 367 -19.70 9.22 -5.66
C ARG A 367 -18.58 10.05 -5.02
N ARG A 368 -18.91 11.24 -4.47
CA ARG A 368 -17.98 12.10 -3.73
C ARG A 368 -17.60 11.45 -2.42
N THR A 369 -18.57 10.93 -1.66
CA THR A 369 -18.31 10.25 -0.39
C THR A 369 -17.44 9.02 -0.60
N ALA A 370 -17.74 8.20 -1.61
CA ALA A 370 -16.94 7.02 -1.96
C ALA A 370 -15.50 7.41 -2.34
N ALA A 371 -15.34 8.46 -3.15
CA ALA A 371 -14.04 9.01 -3.52
C ALA A 371 -13.23 9.47 -2.30
N LEU A 372 -13.85 10.22 -1.38
CA LEU A 372 -13.17 10.72 -0.17
C LEU A 372 -12.79 9.60 0.80
N LEU A 373 -13.64 8.59 0.97
CA LEU A 373 -13.29 7.42 1.77
C LEU A 373 -12.02 6.77 1.22
N ASP A 374 -12.03 6.44 -0.07
CA ASP A 374 -10.97 5.70 -0.74
C ASP A 374 -9.67 6.49 -0.92
N ILE A 375 -9.75 7.79 -1.26
CA ILE A 375 -8.56 8.64 -1.40
C ILE A 375 -7.84 8.74 -0.06
N PHE A 376 -8.55 9.08 1.03
CA PHE A 376 -7.87 9.31 2.30
C PHE A 376 -7.39 8.02 2.96
N THR A 377 -8.07 6.87 2.79
CA THR A 377 -7.46 5.60 3.20
C THR A 377 -6.23 5.26 2.35
N SER A 378 -6.25 5.50 1.03
CA SER A 378 -5.07 5.28 0.17
C SER A 378 -3.89 6.19 0.52
N VAL A 379 -4.15 7.46 0.87
CA VAL A 379 -3.12 8.41 1.33
C VAL A 379 -2.39 7.86 2.55
N TRP A 380 -3.15 7.49 3.60
CA TRP A 380 -2.54 7.06 4.84
C TRP A 380 -1.91 5.69 4.72
N GLN A 381 -2.55 4.76 4.01
CA GLN A 381 -1.97 3.45 3.74
C GLN A 381 -0.65 3.54 2.97
N GLY A 382 -0.51 4.56 2.11
CA GLY A 382 0.73 4.91 1.41
C GLY A 382 1.72 5.76 2.21
N VAL A 383 1.48 6.04 3.49
CA VAL A 383 2.34 6.88 4.35
C VAL A 383 2.68 6.22 5.68
N ILE A 384 1.76 5.45 6.28
CA ILE A 384 1.97 4.87 7.62
C ILE A 384 3.06 3.80 7.59
N PRO A 385 4.11 3.89 8.43
CA PRO A 385 5.24 2.96 8.41
C PRO A 385 4.87 1.49 8.63
N TYR A 386 3.73 1.22 9.28
CA TYR A 386 3.22 -0.12 9.57
C TYR A 386 2.12 -0.58 8.61
N GLY A 387 1.84 0.21 7.57
CA GLY A 387 0.90 -0.16 6.52
C GLY A 387 1.50 -1.26 5.65
N ALA A 388 0.65 -2.16 5.19
CA ALA A 388 1.05 -3.30 4.38
C ALA A 388 1.97 -2.87 3.22
N GLN A 389 1.64 -1.81 2.50
CA GLN A 389 2.35 -1.37 1.30
C GLN A 389 3.78 -0.90 1.59
N LEU A 390 4.01 -0.18 2.69
CA LEU A 390 5.34 0.24 3.09
C LEU A 390 6.14 -0.95 3.64
N LEU A 391 5.47 -1.88 4.32
CA LEU A 391 6.07 -3.13 4.75
C LEU A 391 6.49 -3.99 3.54
N TYR A 392 5.65 -4.13 2.51
CA TYR A 392 5.99 -4.82 1.25
C TYR A 392 7.14 -4.15 0.51
N ALA A 393 7.18 -2.82 0.49
CA ALA A 393 8.25 -2.07 -0.15
C ALA A 393 9.59 -2.27 0.57
N SER A 394 9.59 -2.23 1.91
CA SER A 394 10.77 -2.50 2.73
C SER A 394 11.23 -3.94 2.58
N ALA A 395 10.29 -4.89 2.55
CA ALA A 395 10.57 -6.30 2.36
C ALA A 395 11.23 -6.56 1.00
N GLY A 396 10.63 -6.03 -0.07
CA GLY A 396 11.22 -6.13 -1.40
C GLY A 396 12.58 -5.44 -1.50
N ALA A 397 12.76 -4.29 -0.83
CA ALA A 397 14.02 -3.57 -0.82
C ALA A 397 15.12 -4.41 -0.15
N ALA A 398 14.81 -5.00 1.02
CA ALA A 398 15.72 -5.90 1.72
C ALA A 398 16.08 -7.11 0.84
N ALA A 399 15.12 -7.67 0.12
CA ALA A 399 15.36 -8.78 -0.81
C ALA A 399 16.19 -8.38 -2.05
N ALA A 400 16.28 -7.08 -2.35
CA ALA A 400 17.19 -6.53 -3.34
C ALA A 400 18.56 -6.13 -2.77
N GLY A 401 18.84 -6.39 -1.48
CA GLY A 401 20.08 -5.99 -0.80
C GLY A 401 20.08 -4.54 -0.30
N LEU A 402 18.92 -3.88 -0.28
CA LEU A 402 18.73 -2.53 0.23
C LEU A 402 18.08 -2.61 1.61
N ALA A 403 18.84 -2.43 2.69
CA ALA A 403 18.34 -2.41 4.06
C ALA A 403 17.57 -1.10 4.37
N LEU A 404 16.46 -0.88 3.67
CA LEU A 404 15.60 0.28 3.79
C LEU A 404 14.38 -0.03 4.65
N THR A 405 14.16 0.80 5.65
CA THR A 405 12.94 0.85 6.45
C THR A 405 11.92 1.78 5.80
N PRO A 406 10.63 1.71 6.19
CA PRO A 406 9.59 2.61 5.71
C PRO A 406 9.94 4.10 5.82
N LEU A 407 10.72 4.48 6.84
CA LEU A 407 11.09 5.87 7.07
C LEU A 407 12.16 6.38 6.10
N ASP A 408 13.01 5.49 5.58
CA ASP A 408 14.10 5.90 4.70
C ASP A 408 13.57 6.39 3.35
N PHE A 409 12.48 5.78 2.87
CA PHE A 409 11.82 6.18 1.63
C PHE A 409 10.56 7.03 1.82
N LEU A 410 10.11 7.26 3.07
CA LEU A 410 8.98 8.14 3.38
C LEU A 410 9.09 9.53 2.72
N PRO A 411 10.26 10.22 2.73
CA PRO A 411 10.39 11.54 2.08
C PRO A 411 10.14 11.52 0.57
N TYR A 412 10.25 10.35 -0.08
CA TYR A 412 10.08 10.18 -1.51
C TYR A 412 8.70 9.64 -1.90
N LEU A 413 7.78 9.46 -0.94
CA LEU A 413 6.38 9.07 -1.18
C LEU A 413 5.54 10.26 -1.66
N PHE A 414 6.00 10.93 -2.73
CA PHE A 414 5.42 12.17 -3.24
C PHE A 414 3.94 12.01 -3.59
N TYR A 415 3.55 10.91 -4.24
CA TYR A 415 2.17 10.73 -4.69
C TYR A 415 1.17 10.64 -3.52
N PRO A 416 1.35 9.78 -2.50
CA PRO A 416 0.47 9.77 -1.33
C PRO A 416 0.28 11.15 -0.69
N PHE A 417 1.37 11.91 -0.47
CA PHE A 417 1.27 13.26 0.12
C PHE A 417 0.53 14.24 -0.81
N LEU A 418 0.90 14.28 -2.09
CA LEU A 418 0.30 15.17 -3.08
C LEU A 418 -1.17 14.83 -3.34
N MET A 419 -1.54 13.55 -3.28
CA MET A 419 -2.92 13.07 -3.39
C MET A 419 -3.76 13.61 -2.22
N GLY A 420 -3.25 13.55 -0.99
CA GLY A 420 -3.90 14.13 0.18
C GLY A 420 -4.05 15.65 0.07
N ILE A 421 -3.00 16.35 -0.34
CA ILE A 421 -3.04 17.80 -0.58
C ILE A 421 -4.07 18.14 -1.65
N SER A 422 -4.05 17.44 -2.79
CA SER A 422 -4.98 17.66 -3.90
C SER A 422 -6.43 17.45 -3.47
N ALA A 423 -6.70 16.40 -2.68
CA ALA A 423 -8.03 16.14 -2.15
C ALA A 423 -8.49 17.20 -1.15
N LEU A 424 -7.62 17.68 -0.25
CA LEU A 424 -7.94 18.76 0.69
C LEU A 424 -8.23 20.08 -0.04
N LEU A 425 -7.41 20.45 -1.03
CA LEU A 425 -7.64 21.62 -1.88
C LEU A 425 -8.95 21.47 -2.65
N PHE A 426 -9.22 20.27 -3.18
CA PHE A 426 -10.47 19.98 -3.86
C PHE A 426 -11.67 20.23 -2.94
N ILE A 427 -11.65 19.75 -1.69
CA ILE A 427 -12.74 20.00 -0.73
C ILE A 427 -12.86 21.50 -0.44
N ALA A 428 -11.75 22.21 -0.24
CA ALA A 428 -11.74 23.64 0.09
C ALA A 428 -12.33 24.50 -1.04
N PHE A 429 -11.94 24.24 -2.30
CA PHE A 429 -12.32 25.04 -3.47
C PHE A 429 -13.56 24.54 -4.21
N SER A 430 -14.02 23.31 -3.94
CA SER A 430 -15.28 22.82 -4.52
C SER A 430 -16.45 23.71 -4.07
N LYS A 431 -17.30 24.08 -5.03
CA LYS A 431 -18.61 24.67 -4.72
C LYS A 431 -19.43 23.61 -3.97
N ALA A 432 -20.24 24.05 -3.01
CA ALA A 432 -21.14 23.14 -2.30
C ALA A 432 -21.93 22.32 -3.33
N PRO A 433 -22.03 20.98 -3.18
CA PRO A 433 -22.68 20.16 -4.17
C PRO A 433 -24.12 20.65 -4.37
N GLN A 434 -24.43 21.13 -5.58
CA GLN A 434 -25.81 21.28 -6.01
C GLN A 434 -26.33 19.88 -6.30
N SER A 435 -27.53 19.58 -5.79
CA SER A 435 -28.20 18.29 -5.98
C SER A 435 -28.24 17.91 -7.45
N ASP A 436 -27.57 16.82 -7.83
CA ASP A 436 -27.78 16.18 -9.14
C ASP A 436 -29.24 15.68 -9.17
N GLN A 437 -30.14 16.45 -9.78
CA GLN A 437 -31.54 16.07 -10.02
C GLN A 437 -31.68 14.92 -11.05
N ARG A 438 -30.57 14.34 -11.53
CA ARG A 438 -30.55 13.36 -12.63
C ARG A 438 -30.51 11.89 -12.20
N LEU A 439 -30.71 11.59 -10.91
CA LEU A 439 -30.82 10.21 -10.41
C LEU A 439 -32.14 10.05 -9.67
N ASN A 440 -33.25 10.29 -10.38
CA ASN A 440 -34.54 9.81 -9.92
C ASN A 440 -34.71 8.38 -10.46
N PRO A 441 -34.93 7.36 -9.61
CA PRO A 441 -35.18 5.98 -10.07
C PRO A 441 -36.39 5.84 -11.01
N ALA A 442 -37.23 6.88 -11.09
CA ALA A 442 -38.40 6.94 -11.97
C ALA A 442 -38.06 7.06 -13.47
N ASP A 443 -36.89 7.58 -13.85
CA ASP A 443 -36.54 7.77 -15.26
C ASP A 443 -36.06 6.46 -15.94
N ASN A 444 -35.64 5.46 -15.15
CA ASN A 444 -35.27 4.14 -15.68
C ASN A 444 -36.47 3.21 -15.94
N GLN A 445 -37.69 3.59 -15.52
CA GLN A 445 -38.89 2.80 -15.78
C GLN A 445 -39.65 3.25 -17.05
N THR A 446 -39.30 4.41 -17.61
CA THR A 446 -39.99 4.94 -18.81
C THR A 446 -39.35 4.47 -20.11
N GLU A 447 -38.04 4.14 -20.14
CA GLU A 447 -37.39 3.63 -21.35
C GLU A 447 -37.70 2.15 -21.64
N GLU A 448 -38.04 1.34 -20.62
CA GLU A 448 -38.43 -0.07 -20.81
C GLU A 448 -39.89 -0.23 -21.30
N SER A 449 -40.79 0.72 -21.01
CA SER A 449 -42.18 0.62 -21.48
C SER A 449 -42.38 1.07 -22.94
N THR A 450 -41.48 1.87 -23.50
CA THR A 450 -41.57 2.33 -24.90
C THR A 450 -40.93 1.37 -25.92
N LYS A 451 -40.23 0.33 -25.47
CA LYS A 451 -39.64 -0.68 -26.37
C LYS A 451 -40.50 -1.94 -26.58
N ASN A 452 -41.62 -2.05 -25.86
CA ASN A 452 -42.53 -3.21 -25.93
C ASN A 452 -43.98 -2.81 -26.28
N GLY A 453 -44.19 -1.68 -26.98
CA GLY A 453 -45.50 -1.20 -27.44
C GLY A 453 -45.66 -1.30 -28.94
#